data_AF-A0A133RTW1-F1
#
_entry.id   AF-A0A133RTW1-F1
#
_cell.length_a   1.000
_cell.length_b   1.000
_cell.length_c   1.000
_cell.angle_alpha   90.00
_cell.angle_beta   90.00
_cell.angle_gamma   90.00
#
_symmetry.space_group_name_H-M   'P 1'
#
loop_
_entity.id
_entity.type
_entity.pdbx_description
1 polymer ?
#
loop_
_entity_poly.entity_id
_entity_poly.type
_entity_poly.pdbx_seq_one_letter_code
_entity_poly.pdbx_strand_id
1 'polypeptide(L)'
;MNFEKMNDLIISERILNARKSRKLTQESFCDEFSGKVSLDKFRLSNLENGKRNKKKNPHFLTEAYIEFYSELLGVSNEEFLFGNLEDKKSLIKLILLNIFMNADSQTYRTDIPQVEQTPIFDVEIASDEEFFRLAFLNLPEEKYGDYHDQSQKYFRDLANGIDMNLSDLKTYRKKVASVLKEIDSFFYSERFASFYTSLMDGRSIFSEQSSILLRILLGNFDFACNFLKRKSNSEIIRYNGVGLREPNVEYFYIDNYLNSLGNFSASVTDWKEISFVLFINAFNEFLELHLELFMDFFSKNVFNKTVKQLSNDYINTLFSGNEFTELLNNIYLKDQFLMERMIGHNFSRAMIQKFSLVKENSIKLKKIGRTYPTTVKRLEDFYELDHLRNQPDIYDLDKYLYDFENMTVLFANSGQKYDSGGLFLPSYFEITSPK
;
A
#
# COMPACT_ATOMS: atom_id res chain seq x y z
N MET A 1 11.57 -9.26 4.97
CA MET A 1 10.33 -10.04 5.14
C MET A 1 10.55 -11.42 5.78
N ASN A 2 9.54 -11.89 6.53
CA ASN A 2 9.44 -13.20 7.17
C ASN A 2 8.53 -14.15 6.38
N PHE A 3 8.96 -14.49 5.16
CA PHE A 3 8.22 -15.33 4.23
C PHE A 3 7.87 -16.70 4.81
N GLU A 4 8.81 -17.36 5.50
CA GLU A 4 8.59 -18.70 6.06
C GLU A 4 7.41 -18.71 7.03
N LYS A 5 7.28 -17.71 7.91
CA LYS A 5 6.18 -17.63 8.87
C LYS A 5 4.83 -17.42 8.18
N MET A 6 4.77 -16.52 7.20
CA MET A 6 3.54 -16.32 6.41
C MET A 6 3.18 -17.57 5.62
N ASN A 7 4.14 -18.18 4.93
CA ASN A 7 3.91 -19.36 4.09
C ASN A 7 3.47 -20.57 4.92
N ASP A 8 4.07 -20.78 6.10
CA ASP A 8 3.63 -21.81 7.06
C ASP A 8 2.18 -21.58 7.50
N LEU A 9 1.77 -20.32 7.71
CA LEU A 9 0.41 -19.97 8.09
C LEU A 9 -0.58 -20.24 6.95
N ILE A 10 -0.24 -19.88 5.71
CA ILE A 10 -1.08 -20.17 4.52
C ILE A 10 -1.27 -21.69 4.35
N ILE A 11 -0.18 -22.45 4.42
CA ILE A 11 -0.22 -23.92 4.32
C ILE A 11 -1.02 -24.52 5.48
N SER A 12 -0.86 -23.99 6.69
CA SER A 12 -1.61 -24.45 7.87
C SER A 12 -3.12 -24.34 7.70
N GLU A 13 -3.58 -23.25 7.08
CA GLU A 13 -4.99 -23.02 6.79
C GLU A 13 -5.52 -24.10 5.82
N ARG A 14 -4.75 -24.46 4.79
CA ARG A 14 -5.11 -25.54 3.85
C ARG A 14 -5.20 -26.89 4.56
N ILE A 15 -4.24 -27.21 5.43
CA ILE A 15 -4.24 -28.44 6.24
C ILE A 15 -5.47 -28.49 7.15
N LEU A 16 -5.77 -27.39 7.83
CA LEU A 16 -6.94 -27.27 8.70
C LEU A 16 -8.24 -27.46 7.89
N ASN A 17 -8.35 -26.83 6.72
CA ASN A 17 -9.51 -26.94 5.84
C ASN A 17 -9.67 -28.36 5.28
N ALA A 18 -8.57 -29.05 4.96
CA ALA A 18 -8.58 -30.45 4.53
C ALA A 18 -9.20 -31.38 5.59
N ARG A 19 -8.91 -31.15 6.87
CA ARG A 19 -9.54 -31.89 7.98
C ARG A 19 -10.98 -31.45 8.20
N LYS A 20 -11.24 -30.15 8.27
CA LYS A 20 -12.56 -29.59 8.59
C LYS A 20 -13.62 -29.94 7.54
N SER A 21 -13.26 -29.95 6.26
CA SER A 21 -14.14 -30.40 5.16
C SER A 21 -14.62 -31.84 5.32
N ARG A 22 -13.82 -32.69 5.97
CA ARG A 22 -14.16 -34.09 6.33
C ARG A 22 -14.90 -34.21 7.65
N LYS A 23 -15.13 -33.10 8.36
CA LYS A 23 -15.79 -33.05 9.68
C LYS A 23 -15.09 -33.89 10.76
N LEU A 24 -13.78 -34.09 10.64
CA LEU A 24 -12.99 -34.91 11.57
C LEU A 24 -12.43 -34.06 12.71
N THR A 25 -12.35 -34.65 13.90
CA THR A 25 -11.50 -34.12 14.99
C THR A 25 -10.02 -34.40 14.66
N GLN A 26 -9.10 -33.75 15.38
CA GLN A 26 -7.67 -34.03 15.17
C GLN A 26 -7.32 -35.50 15.49
N GLU A 27 -7.94 -36.09 16.52
CA GLU A 27 -7.72 -37.50 16.89
C GLU A 27 -8.23 -38.42 15.79
N SER A 28 -9.50 -38.25 15.38
CA SER A 28 -10.11 -39.07 14.34
C SER A 28 -9.36 -38.97 13.01
N PHE A 29 -8.82 -37.80 12.68
CA PHE A 29 -8.01 -37.62 11.47
C PHE A 29 -6.70 -38.42 11.53
N CYS A 30 -5.99 -38.36 12.65
CA CYS A 30 -4.76 -39.13 12.84
C CYS A 30 -5.02 -40.64 12.82
N ASP A 31 -6.12 -41.10 13.43
CA ASP A 31 -6.50 -42.51 13.45
C ASP A 31 -6.83 -43.03 12.05
N GLU A 32 -7.64 -42.28 11.28
CA GLU A 32 -8.07 -42.64 9.92
C GLU A 32 -6.88 -42.76 8.96
N PHE A 33 -5.87 -41.90 9.10
CA PHE A 33 -4.71 -41.87 8.20
C PHE A 33 -3.42 -42.45 8.79
N SER A 34 -3.51 -43.14 9.92
CA SER A 34 -2.36 -43.75 10.63
C SER A 34 -1.54 -44.71 9.75
N GLY A 35 -2.19 -45.38 8.78
CA GLY A 35 -1.54 -46.27 7.81
C GLY A 35 -0.97 -45.57 6.57
N LYS A 36 -1.29 -44.29 6.33
CA LYS A 36 -0.83 -43.51 5.17
C LYS A 36 0.30 -42.55 5.51
N VAL A 37 0.26 -41.96 6.71
CA VAL A 37 1.24 -40.95 7.13
C VAL A 37 1.49 -41.06 8.63
N SER A 38 2.75 -40.96 9.03
CA SER A 38 3.11 -40.91 10.46
C SER A 38 2.81 -39.51 11.01
N LEU A 39 1.59 -39.32 11.52
CA LEU A 39 1.10 -38.04 12.02
C LEU A 39 0.34 -38.21 13.33
N ASP A 40 0.88 -37.67 14.42
CA ASP A 40 0.19 -37.65 15.72
C ASP A 40 -0.60 -36.34 15.94
N LYS A 41 -1.48 -36.32 16.95
CA LYS A 41 -2.31 -35.16 17.29
C LYS A 41 -1.51 -33.89 17.58
N PHE A 42 -0.39 -33.99 18.30
CA PHE A 42 0.43 -32.83 18.63
C PHE A 42 1.11 -32.26 17.38
N ARG A 43 1.54 -33.14 16.49
CA ARG A 43 2.14 -32.78 15.22
C ARG A 43 1.13 -32.14 14.29
N LEU A 44 -0.05 -32.73 14.14
CA LEU A 44 -1.16 -32.16 13.38
C LEU A 44 -1.55 -30.79 13.96
N SER A 45 -1.66 -30.66 15.28
CA SER A 45 -1.95 -29.38 15.92
C SER A 45 -0.90 -28.32 15.60
N ASN A 46 0.40 -28.65 15.61
CA ASN A 46 1.43 -27.70 15.20
C ASN A 46 1.33 -27.31 13.72
N LEU A 47 1.01 -28.27 12.84
CA LEU A 47 0.80 -28.01 11.41
C LEU A 47 -0.41 -27.11 11.19
N GLU A 48 -1.54 -27.34 11.84
CA GLU A 48 -2.75 -26.53 11.71
C GLU A 48 -2.64 -25.11 12.29
N ASN A 49 -1.62 -24.86 13.11
CA ASN A 49 -1.35 -23.55 13.70
C ASN A 49 -0.13 -22.85 13.09
N GLY A 50 0.44 -23.38 11.98
CA GLY A 50 1.62 -22.77 11.34
C GLY A 50 2.87 -22.78 12.23
N LYS A 51 2.95 -23.66 13.24
CA LYS A 51 4.02 -23.67 14.23
C LYS A 51 5.21 -24.51 13.76
N ARG A 52 6.23 -23.84 13.25
CA ARG A 52 7.53 -24.44 12.95
C ARG A 52 8.36 -24.66 14.22
N ASN A 53 8.99 -25.83 14.32
CA ASN A 53 9.94 -26.14 15.39
C ASN A 53 11.35 -26.26 14.80
N LYS A 54 12.22 -25.28 15.02
CA LYS A 54 13.58 -25.26 14.44
C LYS A 54 14.42 -26.51 14.74
N LYS A 55 14.19 -27.20 15.87
CA LYS A 55 14.95 -28.41 16.25
C LYS A 55 14.35 -29.70 15.68
N LYS A 56 13.02 -29.79 15.61
CA LYS A 56 12.31 -31.03 15.23
C LYS A 56 11.82 -31.03 13.77
N ASN A 57 11.45 -29.87 13.25
CA ASN A 57 11.17 -29.68 11.83
C ASN A 57 11.51 -28.26 11.39
N PRO A 58 12.77 -28.03 10.98
CA PRO A 58 13.21 -26.71 10.55
C PRO A 58 12.52 -26.23 9.27
N HIS A 59 11.84 -27.09 8.49
CA HIS A 59 11.22 -26.76 7.20
C HIS A 59 9.68 -26.85 7.20
N PHE A 60 9.06 -26.94 8.38
CA PHE A 60 7.60 -27.03 8.63
C PHE A 60 6.85 -28.24 8.06
N LEU A 61 7.12 -28.66 6.83
CA LEU A 61 6.65 -29.89 6.20
C LEU A 61 7.78 -30.83 5.79
N THR A 62 7.46 -32.12 5.69
CA THR A 62 8.30 -33.14 5.03
C THR A 62 7.70 -33.49 3.67
N GLU A 63 8.48 -34.07 2.76
CA GLU A 63 7.96 -34.52 1.45
C GLU A 63 6.78 -35.47 1.60
N ALA A 64 6.86 -36.43 2.54
CA ALA A 64 5.75 -37.34 2.82
C ALA A 64 4.45 -36.63 3.25
N TYR A 65 4.54 -35.48 3.93
CA TYR A 65 3.34 -34.69 4.27
C TYR A 65 2.81 -33.93 3.05
N ILE A 66 3.70 -33.43 2.18
CA ILE A 66 3.31 -32.75 0.94
C ILE A 66 2.56 -33.73 0.04
N GLU A 67 3.13 -34.91 -0.21
CA GLU A 67 2.49 -35.96 -1.01
C GLU A 67 1.14 -36.37 -0.41
N PHE A 68 1.11 -36.67 0.90
CA PHE A 68 -0.12 -37.07 1.58
C PHE A 68 -1.25 -36.03 1.45
N TYR A 69 -0.99 -34.76 1.75
CA TYR A 69 -2.03 -33.73 1.69
C TYR A 69 -2.43 -33.38 0.26
N SER A 70 -1.50 -33.48 -0.70
CA SER A 70 -1.79 -33.25 -2.13
C SER A 70 -2.72 -34.34 -2.67
N GLU A 71 -2.44 -35.61 -2.37
CA GLU A 71 -3.34 -36.73 -2.67
C GLU A 71 -4.69 -36.59 -1.97
N LEU A 72 -4.68 -36.22 -0.68
CA LEU A 72 -5.89 -36.06 0.11
C LEU A 72 -6.81 -34.97 -0.49
N LEU A 73 -6.24 -33.91 -1.04
CA LEU A 73 -6.98 -32.80 -1.64
C LEU A 73 -7.27 -33.01 -3.14
N GLY A 74 -6.63 -33.99 -3.78
CA GLY A 74 -6.76 -34.22 -5.22
C GLY A 74 -6.12 -33.10 -6.06
N VAL A 75 -5.03 -32.51 -5.57
CA VAL A 75 -4.31 -31.40 -6.21
C VAL A 75 -2.84 -31.74 -6.41
N SER A 76 -2.13 -30.96 -7.23
CA SER A 76 -0.68 -31.11 -7.37
C SER A 76 0.07 -30.67 -6.10
N ASN A 77 1.31 -31.15 -5.92
CA ASN A 77 2.17 -30.70 -4.82
C ASN A 77 2.36 -29.17 -4.82
N GLU A 78 2.51 -28.58 -6.01
CA GLU A 78 2.63 -27.13 -6.17
C GLU A 78 1.35 -26.42 -5.73
N GLU A 79 0.18 -26.92 -6.13
CA GLU A 79 -1.11 -26.35 -5.75
C GLU A 79 -1.41 -26.52 -4.26
N PHE A 80 -0.96 -27.60 -3.62
CA PHE A 80 -1.03 -27.70 -2.16
C PHE A 80 -0.17 -26.63 -1.47
N LEU A 81 1.06 -26.41 -1.97
CA LEU A 81 2.03 -25.48 -1.37
C LEU A 81 1.71 -24.01 -1.64
N PHE A 82 1.26 -23.66 -2.83
CA PHE A 82 1.06 -22.26 -3.25
C PHE A 82 -0.39 -21.93 -3.59
N GLY A 83 -1.25 -22.93 -3.72
CA GLY A 83 -2.66 -22.77 -4.04
C GLY A 83 -2.92 -22.70 -5.53
N ASN A 84 -4.19 -22.44 -5.88
CA ASN A 84 -4.60 -22.24 -7.25
C ASN A 84 -4.12 -20.87 -7.78
N LEU A 85 -4.55 -20.48 -8.99
CA LEU A 85 -4.17 -19.22 -9.59
C LEU A 85 -4.53 -17.99 -8.72
N GLU A 86 -5.71 -17.98 -8.08
CA GLU A 86 -6.14 -16.86 -7.23
C GLU A 86 -5.36 -16.78 -5.92
N ASP A 87 -4.99 -17.93 -5.35
CA ASP A 87 -4.11 -17.99 -4.18
C ASP A 87 -2.70 -17.46 -4.53
N LYS A 88 -2.17 -17.83 -5.70
CA LYS A 88 -0.88 -17.34 -6.20
C LYS A 88 -0.88 -15.83 -6.44
N LYS A 89 -1.94 -15.29 -7.06
CA LYS A 89 -2.15 -13.84 -7.20
C LYS A 89 -2.15 -13.16 -5.83
N SER A 90 -2.87 -13.71 -4.86
CA SER A 90 -2.94 -13.17 -3.50
C SER A 90 -1.58 -13.19 -2.80
N LEU A 91 -0.79 -14.26 -2.99
CA LEU A 91 0.58 -14.36 -2.46
C LEU A 91 1.51 -13.31 -3.09
N ILE A 92 1.41 -13.09 -4.41
CA ILE A 92 2.13 -12.02 -5.11
C ILE A 92 1.75 -10.66 -4.52
N LYS A 93 0.45 -10.37 -4.33
CA LYS A 93 -0.01 -9.12 -3.69
C LYS A 93 0.64 -8.92 -2.33
N LEU A 94 0.62 -9.93 -1.45
CA LEU A 94 1.21 -9.84 -0.11
C LEU A 94 2.71 -9.51 -0.15
N ILE A 95 3.45 -10.16 -1.03
CA ILE A 95 4.90 -9.94 -1.17
C ILE A 95 5.20 -8.57 -1.75
N LEU A 96 4.53 -8.17 -2.82
CA LEU A 96 4.69 -6.84 -3.41
C LEU A 96 4.32 -5.72 -2.43
N LEU A 97 3.25 -5.91 -1.64
CA LEU A 97 2.90 -4.97 -0.59
C LEU A 97 3.98 -4.91 0.49
N ASN A 98 4.57 -6.03 0.93
CA ASN A 98 5.62 -5.96 1.94
C ASN A 98 6.91 -5.32 1.43
N ILE A 99 7.25 -5.54 0.15
CA ILE A 99 8.35 -4.83 -0.53
C ILE A 99 8.04 -3.34 -0.61
N PHE A 100 6.82 -2.97 -1.01
CA PHE A 100 6.39 -1.58 -1.09
C PHE A 100 6.43 -0.90 0.29
N MET A 101 5.85 -1.55 1.31
CA MET A 101 5.82 -1.03 2.67
C MET A 101 7.21 -0.96 3.30
N ASN A 102 8.14 -1.87 3.01
CA ASN A 102 9.56 -1.78 3.38
C ASN A 102 9.81 -1.48 4.88
N ALA A 103 9.02 -2.10 5.77
CA ALA A 103 9.03 -1.82 7.20
C ALA A 103 8.80 -0.35 7.59
N ASP A 104 8.24 0.45 6.68
CA ASP A 104 7.89 1.84 6.93
C ASP A 104 6.84 1.90 8.03
N SER A 105 7.06 2.86 8.90
CA SER A 105 6.32 3.04 10.12
C SER A 105 6.16 4.53 10.31
N GLN A 106 4.93 4.97 10.50
CA GLN A 106 4.68 6.30 11.04
C GLN A 106 4.16 6.13 12.45
N THR A 107 4.23 7.17 13.24
CA THR A 107 3.51 7.28 14.51
C THR A 107 2.17 7.95 14.25
N TYR A 108 1.06 7.25 14.51
CA TYR A 108 -0.27 7.88 14.48
C TYR A 108 -0.39 8.86 15.65
N ARG A 109 0.30 8.54 16.75
CA ARG A 109 0.42 9.39 17.95
C ARG A 109 1.81 9.24 18.56
N THR A 110 2.28 10.28 19.24
CA THR A 110 3.60 10.34 19.88
C THR A 110 3.76 9.42 21.08
N ASP A 111 2.66 8.91 21.63
CA ASP A 111 2.63 8.03 22.81
C ASP A 111 2.60 6.53 22.47
N ILE A 112 2.53 6.17 21.18
CA ILE A 112 2.49 4.78 20.73
C ILE A 112 3.85 4.40 20.14
N PRO A 113 4.39 3.19 20.45
CA PRO A 113 5.60 2.70 19.80
C PRO A 113 5.44 2.69 18.28
N GLN A 114 6.48 3.12 17.57
CA GLN A 114 6.53 3.06 16.11
C GLN A 114 6.57 1.58 15.68
N VAL A 115 5.55 1.13 14.94
CA VAL A 115 5.42 -0.23 14.43
C VAL A 115 5.21 -0.17 12.91
N GLU A 116 5.75 -1.14 12.19
CA GLU A 116 5.51 -1.34 10.76
C GLU A 116 3.99 -1.32 10.48
N GLN A 117 3.57 -0.53 9.48
CA GLN A 117 2.17 -0.39 9.15
C GLN A 117 1.66 -1.55 8.28
N THR A 118 0.44 -2.01 8.57
CA THR A 118 -0.30 -2.90 7.68
C THR A 118 -1.08 -2.10 6.62
N PRO A 119 -0.87 -2.36 5.32
CA PRO A 119 -1.63 -1.76 4.23
C PRO A 119 -2.93 -2.54 3.97
N ILE A 120 -3.44 -3.29 4.96
CA ILE A 120 -4.69 -4.07 4.87
C ILE A 120 -5.56 -3.65 6.05
N PHE A 121 -6.83 -3.36 5.78
CA PHE A 121 -7.83 -3.11 6.80
C PHE A 121 -8.35 -4.46 7.32
N ASP A 122 -7.95 -4.78 8.55
CA ASP A 122 -8.56 -5.86 9.33
C ASP A 122 -10.00 -5.50 9.76
N VAL A 123 -10.98 -6.07 9.06
CA VAL A 123 -12.41 -5.86 9.35
C VAL A 123 -12.84 -6.44 10.71
N GLU A 124 -12.03 -7.31 11.33
CA GLU A 124 -12.27 -7.89 12.66
C GLU A 124 -11.41 -7.22 13.75
N ILE A 125 -10.86 -6.02 13.48
CA ILE A 125 -10.11 -5.24 14.47
C ILE A 125 -10.88 -5.10 15.79
N ALA A 126 -10.22 -5.38 16.91
CA ALA A 126 -10.88 -5.52 18.21
C ALA A 126 -11.60 -4.24 18.70
N SER A 127 -11.12 -3.06 18.32
CA SER A 127 -11.75 -1.78 18.68
C SER A 127 -12.89 -1.46 17.72
N ASP A 128 -14.11 -1.34 18.26
CA ASP A 128 -15.26 -0.87 17.49
C ASP A 128 -15.10 0.59 17.07
N GLU A 129 -14.51 1.43 17.92
CA GLU A 129 -14.23 2.84 17.61
C GLU A 129 -13.32 2.94 16.39
N GLU A 130 -12.21 2.19 16.41
CA GLU A 130 -11.24 2.20 15.31
C GLU A 130 -11.83 1.59 14.03
N PHE A 131 -12.62 0.52 14.14
CA PHE A 131 -13.32 -0.04 13.00
C PHE A 131 -14.22 0.99 12.33
N PHE A 132 -15.11 1.64 13.08
CA PHE A 132 -16.06 2.59 12.49
C PHE A 132 -15.36 3.82 11.95
N ARG A 133 -14.28 4.28 12.61
CA ARG A 133 -13.42 5.37 12.15
C ARG A 133 -12.84 5.08 10.77
N LEU A 134 -12.18 3.92 10.61
CA LEU A 134 -11.60 3.53 9.33
C LEU A 134 -12.67 3.19 8.30
N ALA A 135 -13.80 2.61 8.71
CA ALA A 135 -14.88 2.22 7.80
C ALA A 135 -15.50 3.43 7.09
N PHE A 136 -15.91 4.48 7.80
CA PHE A 136 -16.54 5.63 7.13
C PHE A 136 -15.57 6.32 6.16
N LEU A 137 -14.27 6.38 6.50
CA LEU A 137 -13.24 6.92 5.61
C LEU A 137 -13.00 6.10 4.33
N ASN A 138 -13.42 4.84 4.33
CA ASN A 138 -13.24 3.89 3.23
C ASN A 138 -14.54 3.54 2.50
N LEU A 139 -15.66 4.18 2.86
CA LEU A 139 -16.95 4.00 2.20
C LEU A 139 -17.21 5.23 1.31
N PRO A 140 -17.10 5.11 -0.03
CA PRO A 140 -17.42 6.20 -0.93
C PRO A 140 -18.86 6.69 -0.73
N GLU A 141 -19.02 7.95 -0.32
CA GLU A 141 -20.31 8.56 0.00
C GLU A 141 -21.31 8.47 -1.18
N GLU A 142 -20.81 8.68 -2.41
CA GLU A 142 -21.61 8.60 -3.64
C GLU A 142 -22.33 7.26 -3.84
N LYS A 143 -21.74 6.15 -3.37
CA LYS A 143 -22.26 4.80 -3.58
C LYS A 143 -22.82 4.17 -2.31
N TYR A 144 -22.30 4.56 -1.15
CA TYR A 144 -22.58 3.93 0.14
C TYR A 144 -22.94 4.96 1.23
N GLY A 145 -23.54 6.09 0.87
CA GLY A 145 -23.89 7.20 1.77
C GLY A 145 -24.53 6.78 3.09
N ASP A 146 -25.55 5.91 3.06
CA ASP A 146 -26.19 5.39 4.28
C ASP A 146 -25.19 4.68 5.20
N TYR A 147 -24.30 3.85 4.63
CA TYR A 147 -23.29 3.14 5.40
C TYR A 147 -22.18 4.06 5.90
N HIS A 148 -21.79 5.04 5.09
CA HIS A 148 -20.83 6.09 5.43
C HIS A 148 -21.32 6.90 6.63
N ASP A 149 -22.52 7.50 6.53
CA ASP A 149 -23.07 8.41 7.53
C ASP A 149 -23.32 7.71 8.87
N GLN A 150 -23.87 6.50 8.81
CA GLN A 150 -24.13 5.72 10.01
C GLN A 150 -22.83 5.21 10.66
N SER A 151 -21.79 4.89 9.88
CA SER A 151 -20.47 4.55 10.42
C SER A 151 -19.80 5.77 11.07
N GLN A 152 -19.92 6.95 10.44
CA GLN A 152 -19.43 8.20 11.01
C GLN A 152 -20.14 8.53 12.33
N LYS A 153 -21.47 8.33 12.39
CA LYS A 153 -22.24 8.49 13.62
C LYS A 153 -21.76 7.53 14.71
N TYR A 154 -21.62 6.24 14.41
CA TYR A 154 -21.14 5.25 15.38
C TYR A 154 -19.75 5.59 15.91
N PHE A 155 -18.85 6.03 15.05
CA PHE A 155 -17.53 6.51 15.48
C PHE A 155 -17.65 7.69 16.46
N ARG A 156 -18.43 8.72 16.13
CA ARG A 156 -18.64 9.89 17.01
C ARG A 156 -19.27 9.53 18.34
N ASP A 157 -20.26 8.63 18.34
CA ASP A 157 -20.94 8.20 19.55
C ASP A 157 -19.99 7.42 20.47
N LEU A 158 -19.19 6.50 19.92
CA LEU A 158 -18.16 5.76 20.67
C LEU A 158 -17.08 6.68 21.24
N ALA A 159 -16.55 7.60 20.43
CA ALA A 159 -15.51 8.53 20.85
C ALA A 159 -15.98 9.47 21.98
N ASN A 160 -17.29 9.75 22.06
CA ASN A 160 -17.90 10.55 23.12
C ASN A 160 -18.37 9.71 24.32
N GLY A 161 -18.16 8.40 24.33
CA GLY A 161 -18.57 7.49 25.41
C GLY A 161 -20.09 7.34 25.54
N ILE A 162 -20.83 7.49 24.43
CA ILE A 162 -22.28 7.32 24.41
C ILE A 162 -22.62 5.83 24.44
N ASP A 163 -23.46 5.41 25.39
CA ASP A 163 -23.92 4.02 25.50
C ASP A 163 -24.78 3.62 24.28
N MET A 164 -24.45 2.47 23.70
CA MET A 164 -25.14 1.94 22.54
C MET A 164 -25.59 0.50 22.75
N ASN A 165 -26.66 0.11 22.06
CA ASN A 165 -27.10 -1.26 22.04
C ASN A 165 -26.04 -2.16 21.35
N LEU A 166 -25.41 -3.02 22.14
CA LEU A 166 -24.33 -3.90 21.69
C LEU A 166 -24.77 -4.88 20.60
N SER A 167 -26.02 -5.34 20.61
CA SER A 167 -26.55 -6.24 19.59
C SER A 167 -26.68 -5.54 18.24
N ASP A 168 -27.18 -4.31 18.26
CA ASP A 168 -27.33 -3.49 17.05
C ASP A 168 -25.97 -3.12 16.48
N LEU A 169 -25.02 -2.73 17.34
CA LEU A 169 -23.65 -2.41 16.97
C LEU A 169 -22.95 -3.57 16.27
N LYS A 170 -22.98 -4.77 16.87
CA LYS A 170 -22.37 -5.98 16.27
C LYS A 170 -23.02 -6.38 14.97
N THR A 171 -24.34 -6.27 14.87
CA THR A 171 -25.09 -6.58 13.65
C THR A 171 -24.72 -5.61 12.54
N TYR A 172 -24.64 -4.31 12.86
CA TYR A 172 -24.29 -3.28 11.90
C TYR A 172 -22.83 -3.37 11.46
N ARG A 173 -21.89 -3.60 12.39
CA ARG A 173 -20.48 -3.86 12.10
C ARG A 173 -20.30 -4.95 11.05
N LYS A 174 -21.01 -6.08 11.20
CA LYS A 174 -20.96 -7.18 10.22
C LYS A 174 -21.46 -6.77 8.83
N LYS A 175 -22.51 -5.94 8.75
CA LYS A 175 -22.99 -5.42 7.47
C LYS A 175 -21.95 -4.54 6.81
N VAL A 176 -21.37 -3.59 7.55
CA VAL A 176 -20.30 -2.71 7.06
C VAL A 176 -19.09 -3.51 6.60
N ALA A 177 -18.65 -4.51 7.38
CA ALA A 177 -17.56 -5.39 7.00
C ALA A 177 -17.85 -6.17 5.70
N SER A 178 -19.10 -6.59 5.47
CA SER A 178 -19.51 -7.22 4.20
C SER A 178 -19.40 -6.26 3.03
N VAL A 179 -19.88 -5.02 3.19
CA VAL A 179 -19.80 -3.98 2.15
C VAL A 179 -18.35 -3.65 1.81
N LEU A 180 -17.48 -3.49 2.81
CA LEU A 180 -16.05 -3.26 2.57
C LEU A 180 -15.41 -4.43 1.80
N LYS A 181 -15.74 -5.68 2.16
CA LYS A 181 -15.28 -6.87 1.42
C LYS A 181 -15.77 -6.93 -0.03
N GLU A 182 -16.96 -6.38 -0.31
CA GLU A 182 -17.48 -6.26 -1.69
C GLU A 182 -16.73 -5.20 -2.50
N ILE A 183 -16.19 -4.16 -1.85
CA ILE A 183 -15.33 -3.15 -2.51
C ILE A 183 -14.01 -3.80 -2.89
N ASP A 184 -13.33 -4.45 -1.94
CA ASP A 184 -12.12 -5.22 -2.21
C ASP A 184 -11.89 -6.30 -1.13
N SER A 185 -12.04 -7.57 -1.51
CA SER A 185 -11.94 -8.69 -0.58
C SER A 185 -10.51 -9.01 -0.11
N PHE A 186 -9.50 -8.41 -0.75
CA PHE A 186 -8.09 -8.58 -0.38
C PHE A 186 -7.67 -7.54 0.65
N PHE A 187 -7.92 -6.26 0.39
CA PHE A 187 -7.54 -5.13 1.23
C PHE A 187 -8.46 -4.91 2.43
N TYR A 188 -9.71 -5.37 2.38
CA TYR A 188 -10.64 -5.38 3.51
C TYR A 188 -10.83 -6.81 4.03
N SER A 189 -9.84 -7.34 4.73
CA SER A 189 -9.78 -8.76 5.08
C SER A 189 -9.02 -9.05 6.35
N GLU A 190 -9.67 -9.74 7.29
CA GLU A 190 -9.01 -10.34 8.47
C GLU A 190 -7.95 -11.37 8.04
N ARG A 191 -8.29 -12.24 7.07
CA ARG A 191 -7.43 -13.33 6.61
C ARG A 191 -6.12 -12.79 6.05
N PHE A 192 -6.19 -11.84 5.12
CA PHE A 192 -4.98 -11.27 4.51
C PHE A 192 -4.24 -10.31 5.45
N ALA A 193 -4.93 -9.62 6.37
CA ALA A 193 -4.28 -8.83 7.42
C ALA A 193 -3.42 -9.72 8.33
N SER A 194 -3.93 -10.91 8.71
CA SER A 194 -3.18 -11.90 9.49
C SER A 194 -1.96 -12.45 8.76
N PHE A 195 -2.10 -12.75 7.46
CA PHE A 195 -0.99 -13.19 6.62
C PHE A 195 0.08 -12.10 6.47
N TYR A 196 -0.33 -10.88 6.16
CA TYR A 196 0.56 -9.74 6.05
C TYR A 196 1.31 -9.49 7.37
N THR A 197 0.61 -9.54 8.50
CA THR A 197 1.23 -9.40 9.83
C THR A 197 2.28 -10.48 10.11
N SER A 198 2.08 -11.68 9.59
CA SER A 198 3.06 -12.76 9.69
C SER A 198 4.25 -12.61 8.75
N LEU A 199 4.11 -11.84 7.67
CA LEU A 199 5.16 -11.52 6.70
C LEU A 199 6.09 -10.40 7.17
N MET A 200 5.59 -9.49 8.02
CA MET A 200 6.38 -8.40 8.60
C MET A 200 7.59 -8.92 9.39
N ASP A 201 8.74 -8.27 9.22
CA ASP A 201 9.98 -8.56 9.96
C ASP A 201 10.73 -7.31 10.44
N GLY A 202 10.17 -6.12 10.21
CA GLY A 202 10.74 -4.84 10.66
C GLY A 202 12.05 -4.44 9.97
N ARG A 203 12.47 -5.13 8.90
CA ARG A 203 13.71 -4.79 8.18
C ARG A 203 13.42 -4.01 6.90
N SER A 204 13.97 -2.80 6.79
CA SER A 204 13.87 -1.94 5.60
C SER A 204 14.94 -2.24 4.54
N ILE A 205 14.94 -3.45 3.99
CA ILE A 205 15.96 -3.92 3.02
C ILE A 205 15.56 -3.72 1.54
N PHE A 206 14.37 -3.18 1.26
CA PHE A 206 13.80 -3.02 -0.08
C PHE A 206 13.65 -1.55 -0.50
N SER A 207 14.53 -0.65 0.00
CA SER A 207 14.40 0.80 -0.23
C SER A 207 14.28 1.16 -1.71
N GLU A 208 15.13 0.58 -2.55
CA GLU A 208 15.13 0.83 -4.00
C GLU A 208 13.85 0.30 -4.65
N GLN A 209 13.49 -0.95 -4.38
CA GLN A 209 12.31 -1.59 -4.97
C GLN A 209 11.01 -0.90 -4.53
N SER A 210 10.91 -0.50 -3.26
CA SER A 210 9.80 0.31 -2.75
C SER A 210 9.69 1.64 -3.50
N SER A 211 10.81 2.33 -3.73
CA SER A 211 10.84 3.58 -4.49
C SER A 211 10.37 3.40 -5.94
N ILE A 212 10.83 2.34 -6.61
CA ILE A 212 10.40 2.02 -7.98
C ILE A 212 8.90 1.68 -8.02
N LEU A 213 8.41 0.88 -7.07
CA LEU A 213 6.97 0.56 -6.98
C LEU A 213 6.12 1.82 -6.79
N LEU A 214 6.52 2.77 -5.94
CA LEU A 214 5.82 4.05 -5.83
C LEU A 214 5.75 4.78 -7.18
N ARG A 215 6.88 4.84 -7.90
CA ARG A 215 6.95 5.49 -9.22
C ARG A 215 6.05 4.81 -10.24
N ILE A 216 5.91 3.49 -10.17
CA ILE A 216 4.97 2.71 -10.98
C ILE A 216 3.53 3.07 -10.61
N LEU A 217 3.16 3.05 -9.32
CA LEU A 217 1.80 3.35 -8.86
C LEU A 217 1.32 4.75 -9.27
N LEU A 218 2.24 5.71 -9.38
CA LEU A 218 1.97 7.04 -9.92
C LEU A 218 1.51 7.06 -11.39
N GLY A 219 1.49 5.93 -12.09
CA GLY A 219 0.85 5.78 -13.40
C GLY A 219 -0.67 5.93 -13.33
N ASN A 220 -1.30 5.56 -12.20
CA ASN A 220 -2.72 5.83 -12.00
C ASN A 220 -2.92 7.32 -11.70
N PHE A 221 -3.64 8.02 -12.59
CA PHE A 221 -3.79 9.48 -12.50
C PHE A 221 -4.53 9.93 -11.24
N ASP A 222 -5.63 9.29 -10.86
CA ASP A 222 -6.45 9.70 -9.71
C ASP A 222 -5.63 9.61 -8.41
N PHE A 223 -4.90 8.51 -8.25
CA PHE A 223 -3.98 8.31 -7.14
C PHE A 223 -2.82 9.30 -7.16
N ALA A 224 -2.13 9.47 -8.30
CA ALA A 224 -1.01 10.40 -8.43
C ALA A 224 -1.42 11.86 -8.14
N CYS A 225 -2.55 12.28 -8.71
CA CYS A 225 -3.14 13.60 -8.53
C CYS A 225 -3.44 13.85 -7.06
N ASN A 226 -4.15 12.93 -6.40
CA ASN A 226 -4.47 13.06 -4.98
C ASN A 226 -3.20 13.08 -4.11
N PHE A 227 -2.35 12.07 -4.23
CA PHE A 227 -1.18 11.90 -3.37
C PHE A 227 -0.21 13.08 -3.49
N LEU A 228 0.17 13.46 -4.72
CA LEU A 228 1.16 14.52 -4.93
C LEU A 228 0.58 15.91 -4.61
N LYS A 229 -0.72 16.16 -4.81
CA LYS A 229 -1.34 17.41 -4.35
C LYS A 229 -1.40 17.49 -2.83
N ARG A 230 -1.70 16.39 -2.13
CA ARG A 230 -1.63 16.36 -0.65
C ARG A 230 -0.22 16.71 -0.17
N LYS A 231 0.82 16.10 -0.76
CA LYS A 231 2.23 16.43 -0.46
C LYS A 231 2.56 17.89 -0.77
N SER A 232 2.13 18.40 -1.92
CA SER A 232 2.29 19.81 -2.27
C SER A 232 1.65 20.74 -1.23
N ASN A 233 0.44 20.43 -0.79
CA ASN A 233 -0.28 21.28 0.16
C ASN A 233 0.31 21.24 1.57
N SER A 234 0.91 20.11 1.97
CA SER A 234 1.55 19.98 3.29
C SER A 234 2.98 20.52 3.34
N GLU A 235 3.69 20.56 2.21
CA GLU A 235 5.12 20.86 2.18
C GLU A 235 5.47 22.22 1.55
N ILE A 236 4.51 22.86 0.88
CA ILE A 236 4.76 24.07 0.09
C ILE A 236 3.87 25.23 0.56
N ILE A 237 4.51 26.37 0.75
CA ILE A 237 3.88 27.68 0.94
C ILE A 237 4.10 28.55 -0.30
N ARG A 238 3.16 29.44 -0.60
CA ARG A 238 3.30 30.41 -1.70
C ARG A 238 3.51 31.82 -1.14
N TYR A 239 4.54 32.51 -1.63
CA TYR A 239 4.80 33.92 -1.32
C TYR A 239 5.03 34.70 -2.62
N ASN A 240 4.14 35.64 -2.93
CA ASN A 240 4.17 36.45 -4.16
C ASN A 240 4.41 35.62 -5.44
N GLY A 241 3.66 34.53 -5.61
CA GLY A 241 3.76 33.64 -6.77
C GLY A 241 4.85 32.57 -6.69
N VAL A 242 5.85 32.73 -5.82
CA VAL A 242 6.96 31.79 -5.66
C VAL A 242 6.60 30.70 -4.65
N GLY A 243 6.82 29.43 -5.02
CA GLY A 243 6.71 28.30 -4.10
C GLY A 243 7.96 28.12 -3.23
N LEU A 244 7.78 28.00 -1.92
CA LEU A 244 8.83 27.74 -0.94
C LEU A 244 8.45 26.56 -0.05
N ARG A 245 9.44 25.91 0.53
CA ARG A 245 9.27 24.84 1.52
C ARG A 245 8.67 25.40 2.79
N GLU A 246 7.63 24.77 3.29
CA GLU A 246 7.08 25.03 4.62
C GLU A 246 8.16 24.73 5.67
N PRO A 247 8.66 25.72 6.44
CA PRO A 247 9.86 25.47 7.23
C PRO A 247 9.65 24.56 8.45
N ASN A 248 8.39 24.32 8.85
CA ASN A 248 8.04 23.43 9.96
C ASN A 248 8.06 21.93 9.62
N VAL A 249 8.31 21.58 8.35
CA VAL A 249 8.37 20.19 7.88
C VAL A 249 9.78 19.64 8.07
N GLU A 250 9.89 18.50 8.73
CA GLU A 250 11.17 17.83 9.02
C GLU A 250 11.76 17.14 7.78
N TYR A 251 10.91 16.51 6.96
CA TYR A 251 11.31 15.76 5.76
C TYR A 251 10.41 16.11 4.58
N PHE A 252 11.04 16.42 3.44
CA PHE A 252 10.33 16.73 2.20
C PHE A 252 10.27 15.52 1.28
N TYR A 253 9.11 15.31 0.66
CA TYR A 253 8.88 14.23 -0.28
C TYR A 253 9.95 14.18 -1.38
N ILE A 254 10.28 15.33 -1.96
CA ILE A 254 11.21 15.41 -3.09
C ILE A 254 12.64 14.98 -2.75
N ASP A 255 13.09 15.23 -1.51
CA ASP A 255 14.45 14.85 -1.10
C ASP A 255 14.59 13.34 -1.06
N ASN A 256 13.60 12.68 -0.48
CA ASN A 256 13.55 11.23 -0.40
C ASN A 256 13.30 10.61 -1.79
N TYR A 257 12.52 11.26 -2.67
CA TYR A 257 12.20 10.76 -4.01
C TYR A 257 13.45 10.70 -4.88
N LEU A 258 14.25 11.78 -4.87
CA LEU A 258 15.49 11.88 -5.63
C LEU A 258 16.56 10.93 -5.10
N ASN A 259 16.60 10.71 -3.77
CA ASN A 259 17.54 9.80 -3.12
C ASN A 259 17.10 8.32 -3.14
N SER A 260 15.93 8.01 -3.73
CA SER A 260 15.35 6.66 -3.76
C SER A 260 15.22 6.01 -2.37
N LEU A 261 14.85 6.82 -1.37
CA LEU A 261 14.59 6.36 0.00
C LEU A 261 13.18 5.75 0.05
N GLY A 262 13.08 4.44 0.33
CA GLY A 262 11.83 3.67 0.30
C GLY A 262 10.99 3.77 1.57
N ASN A 263 10.97 4.95 2.21
CA ASN A 263 10.25 5.20 3.47
C ASN A 263 9.10 6.20 3.22
N PHE A 264 8.24 5.88 2.25
CA PHE A 264 7.08 6.70 1.89
C PHE A 264 5.77 5.98 1.94
N SER A 265 5.82 4.67 1.98
CA SER A 265 4.70 3.76 1.78
C SER A 265 3.66 3.92 2.89
N ALA A 266 4.10 4.16 4.13
CA ALA A 266 3.19 4.53 5.22
C ALA A 266 2.47 5.85 4.93
N SER A 267 3.17 6.84 4.37
CA SER A 267 2.58 8.13 3.98
C SER A 267 1.65 8.05 2.78
N VAL A 268 1.84 7.03 1.94
CA VAL A 268 0.98 6.74 0.77
C VAL A 268 -0.33 6.11 1.24
N THR A 269 -0.24 5.12 2.13
CA THR A 269 -1.43 4.47 2.69
C THR A 269 -2.13 5.31 3.74
N ASP A 270 -1.41 6.25 4.35
CA ASP A 270 -1.88 7.25 5.31
C ASP A 270 -2.81 6.65 6.39
N TRP A 271 -2.32 5.60 7.07
CA TRP A 271 -3.09 4.85 8.07
C TRP A 271 -4.41 4.25 7.60
N LYS A 272 -4.62 4.16 6.28
CA LYS A 272 -5.87 3.77 5.63
C LYS A 272 -6.98 4.82 5.79
N GLU A 273 -6.62 6.07 6.09
CA GLU A 273 -7.56 7.15 6.39
C GLU A 273 -7.87 7.97 5.14
N ILE A 274 -6.84 8.59 4.55
CA ILE A 274 -7.06 9.53 3.45
C ILE A 274 -6.77 8.85 2.13
N SER A 275 -7.82 8.71 1.32
CA SER A 275 -7.73 8.24 -0.06
C SER A 275 -7.13 6.84 -0.22
N PHE A 276 -7.28 5.98 0.80
CA PHE A 276 -6.80 4.60 0.78
C PHE A 276 -7.41 3.78 -0.36
N VAL A 277 -8.68 4.04 -0.70
CA VAL A 277 -9.34 3.46 -1.88
C VAL A 277 -8.60 3.80 -3.19
N LEU A 278 -8.05 5.01 -3.33
CA LEU A 278 -7.25 5.36 -4.52
C LEU A 278 -5.94 4.56 -4.58
N PHE A 279 -5.31 4.30 -3.43
CA PHE A 279 -4.15 3.41 -3.37
C PHE A 279 -4.51 1.97 -3.77
N ILE A 280 -5.61 1.42 -3.24
CA ILE A 280 -6.12 0.10 -3.60
C ILE A 280 -6.32 -0.01 -5.11
N ASN A 281 -7.02 0.98 -5.69
CA ASN A 281 -7.29 1.03 -7.12
C ASN A 281 -6.00 1.08 -7.94
N ALA A 282 -5.07 1.96 -7.58
CA ALA A 282 -3.78 2.07 -8.27
C ALA A 282 -2.95 0.79 -8.18
N PHE A 283 -2.95 0.12 -7.02
CA PHE A 283 -2.22 -1.12 -6.80
C PHE A 283 -2.82 -2.30 -7.56
N ASN A 284 -4.14 -2.45 -7.53
CA ASN A 284 -4.83 -3.51 -8.27
C ASN A 284 -4.70 -3.32 -9.78
N GLU A 285 -4.91 -2.10 -10.29
CA GLU A 285 -4.73 -1.79 -11.71
C GLU A 285 -3.30 -2.12 -12.18
N PHE A 286 -2.29 -1.66 -11.43
CA PHE A 286 -0.89 -2.00 -11.69
C PHE A 286 -0.67 -3.50 -11.75
N LEU A 287 -1.16 -4.24 -10.74
CA LEU A 287 -0.92 -5.66 -10.68
C LEU A 287 -1.63 -6.40 -11.81
N GLU A 288 -2.88 -6.04 -12.13
CA GLU A 288 -3.64 -6.67 -13.20
C GLU A 288 -2.96 -6.49 -14.55
N LEU A 289 -2.46 -5.29 -14.86
CA LEU A 289 -1.77 -5.00 -16.12
C LEU A 289 -0.47 -5.78 -16.28
N HIS A 290 0.24 -6.05 -15.18
CA HIS A 290 1.56 -6.69 -15.21
C HIS A 290 1.56 -8.09 -14.60
N LEU A 291 0.38 -8.68 -14.37
CA LEU A 291 0.25 -9.93 -13.64
C LEU A 291 1.02 -11.06 -14.31
N GLU A 292 0.97 -11.14 -15.64
CA GLU A 292 1.67 -12.18 -16.39
C GLU A 292 3.19 -12.15 -16.13
N LEU A 293 3.79 -10.96 -16.10
CA LEU A 293 5.22 -10.78 -15.81
C LEU A 293 5.56 -11.22 -14.38
N PHE A 294 4.72 -10.87 -13.40
CA PHE A 294 4.92 -11.31 -12.03
C PHE A 294 4.69 -12.82 -11.88
N MET A 295 3.68 -13.38 -12.53
CA MET A 295 3.42 -14.82 -12.52
C MET A 295 4.58 -15.60 -13.11
N ASP A 296 5.18 -15.14 -14.22
CA ASP A 296 6.37 -15.77 -14.82
C ASP A 296 7.56 -15.70 -13.86
N PHE A 297 7.87 -14.51 -13.33
CA PHE A 297 8.97 -14.33 -12.37
C PHE A 297 8.81 -15.22 -11.13
N PHE A 298 7.61 -15.26 -10.54
CA PHE A 298 7.33 -16.09 -9.37
C PHE A 298 7.32 -17.58 -9.71
N SER A 299 6.84 -17.98 -10.89
CA SER A 299 6.89 -19.38 -11.31
C SER A 299 8.33 -19.87 -11.45
N LYS A 300 9.21 -19.05 -12.03
CA LYS A 300 10.64 -19.36 -12.22
C LYS A 300 11.42 -19.38 -10.91
N ASN A 301 11.08 -18.52 -9.94
CA ASN A 301 11.92 -18.27 -8.77
C ASN A 301 11.32 -18.72 -7.44
N VAL A 302 10.00 -18.90 -7.34
CA VAL A 302 9.28 -19.19 -6.10
C VAL A 302 8.45 -20.47 -6.20
N PHE A 303 7.49 -20.55 -7.13
CA PHE A 303 6.51 -21.65 -7.16
C PHE A 303 7.10 -22.99 -7.59
N ASN A 304 8.22 -22.98 -8.32
CA ASN A 304 8.96 -24.19 -8.66
C ASN A 304 9.95 -24.66 -7.58
N LYS A 305 10.03 -23.97 -6.43
CA LYS A 305 10.98 -24.29 -5.36
C LYS A 305 10.32 -25.11 -4.26
N THR A 306 11.13 -25.94 -3.61
CA THR A 306 10.72 -26.65 -2.40
C THR A 306 10.63 -25.68 -1.21
N VAL A 307 9.79 -25.99 -0.22
CA VAL A 307 9.67 -25.20 1.03
C VAL A 307 11.03 -25.05 1.73
N LYS A 308 11.92 -26.04 1.59
CA LYS A 308 13.27 -26.02 2.13
C LYS A 308 14.17 -24.96 1.48
N GLN A 309 13.98 -24.69 0.19
CA GLN A 309 14.75 -23.70 -0.57
C GLN A 309 14.24 -22.27 -0.33
N LEU A 310 12.96 -22.12 0.01
CA LEU A 310 12.31 -20.83 0.25
C LEU A 310 12.54 -20.31 1.67
N SER A 311 13.81 -20.19 2.08
CA SER A 311 14.16 -19.55 3.35
C SER A 311 13.88 -18.05 3.30
N ASN A 312 13.73 -17.44 4.48
CA ASN A 312 13.65 -15.98 4.59
C ASN A 312 14.83 -15.31 3.87
N ASP A 313 16.05 -15.80 4.05
CA ASP A 313 17.23 -15.21 3.43
C ASP A 313 17.17 -15.30 1.90
N TYR A 314 16.81 -16.46 1.34
CA TYR A 314 16.65 -16.63 -0.10
C TYR A 314 15.65 -15.63 -0.68
N ILE A 315 14.45 -15.56 -0.09
CA ILE A 315 13.38 -14.67 -0.54
C ILE A 315 13.80 -13.20 -0.45
N ASN A 316 14.41 -12.80 0.68
CA ASN A 316 14.86 -11.44 0.85
C ASN A 316 15.94 -11.07 -0.17
N THR A 317 16.91 -11.95 -0.45
CA THR A 317 17.94 -11.75 -1.47
C THR A 317 17.37 -11.72 -2.89
N LEU A 318 16.37 -12.55 -3.20
CA LEU A 318 15.71 -12.57 -4.49
C LEU A 318 15.05 -11.22 -4.80
N PHE A 319 14.25 -10.70 -3.86
CA PHE A 319 13.48 -9.48 -4.07
C PHE A 319 14.27 -8.19 -3.82
N SER A 320 15.40 -8.23 -3.11
CA SER A 320 16.33 -7.09 -3.07
C SER A 320 17.39 -7.12 -4.19
N GLY A 321 17.39 -8.17 -5.00
CA GLY A 321 18.40 -8.43 -6.03
C GLY A 321 18.10 -7.74 -7.38
N ASN A 322 19.15 -7.69 -8.22
CA ASN A 322 19.12 -7.00 -9.51
C ASN A 322 18.06 -7.53 -10.48
N GLU A 323 17.82 -8.85 -10.54
CA GLU A 323 16.84 -9.44 -11.48
C GLU A 323 15.43 -8.89 -11.23
N PHE A 324 15.03 -8.76 -9.96
CA PHE A 324 13.74 -8.19 -9.61
C PHE A 324 13.70 -6.67 -9.79
N THR A 325 14.78 -5.97 -9.45
CA THR A 325 14.92 -4.52 -9.72
C THR A 325 14.80 -4.20 -11.21
N GLU A 326 15.43 -4.99 -12.08
CA GLU A 326 15.34 -4.86 -13.54
C GLU A 326 13.92 -5.11 -14.04
N LEU A 327 13.23 -6.13 -13.51
CA LEU A 327 11.82 -6.36 -13.82
C LEU A 327 10.96 -5.12 -13.49
N LEU A 328 11.10 -4.55 -12.29
CA LEU A 328 10.35 -3.36 -11.88
C LEU A 328 10.69 -2.14 -12.74
N ASN A 329 11.97 -1.91 -13.04
CA ASN A 329 12.38 -0.80 -13.91
C ASN A 329 11.84 -0.94 -15.34
N ASN A 330 11.79 -2.16 -15.88
CA ASN A 330 11.21 -2.43 -17.19
C ASN A 330 9.71 -2.16 -17.20
N ILE A 331 8.99 -2.55 -16.13
CA ILE A 331 7.57 -2.20 -15.96
C ILE A 331 7.40 -0.69 -15.91
N TYR A 332 8.15 0.00 -15.06
CA TYR A 332 8.11 1.45 -14.93
C TYR A 332 8.37 2.18 -16.25
N LEU A 333 9.36 1.72 -17.03
CA LEU A 333 9.67 2.30 -18.33
C LEU A 333 8.52 2.13 -19.32
N LYS A 334 7.91 0.93 -19.37
CA LYS A 334 6.77 0.65 -20.26
C LYS A 334 5.55 1.49 -19.89
N ASP A 335 5.22 1.57 -18.61
CA ASP A 335 4.05 2.31 -18.12
C ASP A 335 4.05 3.78 -18.53
N GLN A 336 5.22 4.39 -18.66
CA GLN A 336 5.35 5.77 -19.13
C GLN A 336 4.82 6.01 -20.55
N PHE A 337 4.57 4.95 -21.31
CA PHE A 337 4.07 5.01 -22.68
C PHE A 337 2.74 4.25 -22.88
N LEU A 338 2.17 3.64 -21.83
CA LEU A 338 0.85 3.03 -21.89
C LEU A 338 -0.22 4.10 -21.77
N MET A 339 -1.22 4.10 -22.65
CA MET A 339 -2.18 5.21 -22.75
C MET A 339 -2.95 5.42 -21.44
N GLU A 340 -3.31 4.34 -20.77
CA GLU A 340 -4.06 4.31 -19.52
C GLU A 340 -3.24 4.83 -18.33
N ARG A 341 -1.91 4.86 -18.43
CA ARG A 341 -0.98 5.16 -17.31
C ARG A 341 -0.06 6.35 -17.54
N MET A 342 0.18 6.68 -18.81
CA MET A 342 1.05 7.79 -19.22
C MET A 342 0.58 9.11 -18.62
N ILE A 343 -0.73 9.32 -18.48
CA ILE A 343 -1.29 10.55 -17.93
C ILE A 343 -0.86 10.74 -16.46
N GLY A 344 -0.93 9.70 -15.63
CA GLY A 344 -0.46 9.76 -14.25
C GLY A 344 1.05 10.04 -14.16
N HIS A 345 1.84 9.42 -15.05
CA HIS A 345 3.28 9.69 -15.12
C HIS A 345 3.61 11.10 -15.61
N ASN A 346 2.87 11.64 -16.57
CA ASN A 346 3.03 13.02 -17.04
C ASN A 346 2.72 14.01 -15.93
N PHE A 347 1.60 13.81 -15.21
CA PHE A 347 1.24 14.64 -14.07
C PHE A 347 2.31 14.56 -12.98
N SER A 348 2.78 13.35 -12.68
CA SER A 348 3.83 13.14 -11.70
C SER A 348 5.12 13.85 -12.09
N ARG A 349 5.53 13.81 -13.37
CA ARG A 349 6.70 14.57 -13.85
C ARG A 349 6.55 16.08 -13.60
N ALA A 350 5.38 16.65 -13.90
CA ALA A 350 5.12 18.07 -13.63
C ALA A 350 5.26 18.40 -12.14
N MET A 351 4.67 17.57 -11.28
CA MET A 351 4.75 17.75 -9.82
C MET A 351 6.17 17.59 -9.28
N ILE A 352 6.94 16.61 -9.77
CA ILE A 352 8.34 16.43 -9.39
C ILE A 352 9.19 17.65 -9.80
N GLN A 353 8.97 18.21 -10.99
CA GLN A 353 9.64 19.45 -11.41
C GLN A 353 9.28 20.62 -10.48
N LYS A 354 7.99 20.75 -10.13
CA LYS A 354 7.50 21.77 -9.18
C LYS A 354 8.17 21.63 -7.82
N PHE A 355 8.23 20.42 -7.26
CA PHE A 355 8.90 20.19 -5.98
C PHE A 355 10.41 20.51 -6.03
N SER A 356 11.07 20.18 -7.13
CA SER A 356 12.49 20.51 -7.34
C SER A 356 12.72 22.02 -7.42
N LEU A 357 11.87 22.75 -8.14
CA LEU A 357 11.95 24.22 -8.19
C LEU A 357 11.73 24.84 -6.81
N VAL A 358 10.73 24.35 -6.06
CA VAL A 358 10.47 24.80 -4.69
C VAL A 358 11.67 24.56 -3.78
N LYS A 359 12.34 23.41 -3.92
CA LYS A 359 13.59 23.13 -3.21
C LYS A 359 14.67 24.16 -3.54
N GLU A 360 14.89 24.44 -4.81
CA GLU A 360 15.91 25.41 -5.26
C GLU A 360 15.60 26.83 -4.78
N ASN A 361 14.37 27.29 -4.95
CA ASN A 361 13.89 28.58 -4.46
C ASN A 361 14.11 28.71 -2.94
N SER A 362 13.78 27.66 -2.19
CA SER A 362 13.97 27.62 -0.74
C SER A 362 15.44 27.70 -0.34
N ILE A 363 16.33 26.95 -1.03
CA ILE A 363 17.77 26.99 -0.76
C ILE A 363 18.32 28.40 -1.02
N LYS A 364 17.91 29.03 -2.12
CA LYS A 364 18.36 30.35 -2.53
C LYS A 364 17.94 31.46 -1.55
N LEU A 365 16.72 31.39 -1.05
CA LEU A 365 16.14 32.44 -0.20
C LEU A 365 16.32 32.18 1.29
N LYS A 366 16.83 31.03 1.69
CA LYS A 366 17.04 30.68 3.09
C LYS A 366 18.15 31.53 3.69
N LYS A 367 17.88 32.14 4.85
CA LYS A 367 18.88 32.89 5.61
C LYS A 367 20.07 32.01 6.01
N ILE A 368 21.27 32.55 5.86
CA ILE A 368 22.53 31.84 6.15
C ILE A 368 22.54 31.33 7.60
N GLY A 369 22.98 30.08 7.79
CA GLY A 369 23.16 29.47 9.11
C GLY A 369 21.87 29.03 9.81
N ARG A 370 20.70 29.10 9.15
CA ARG A 370 19.44 28.58 9.70
C ARG A 370 19.25 27.10 9.37
N THR A 371 18.64 26.34 10.27
CA THR A 371 18.09 25.00 10.01
C THR A 371 16.57 25.08 10.05
N TYR A 372 15.89 24.17 9.35
CA TYR A 372 14.43 24.10 9.33
C TYR A 372 13.90 23.95 10.77
N PRO A 373 13.14 24.93 11.30
CA PRO A 373 12.71 24.94 12.69
C PRO A 373 11.40 24.16 12.86
N THR A 374 11.15 23.57 14.03
CA THR A 374 9.87 22.90 14.31
C THR A 374 8.68 23.85 14.44
N THR A 375 8.92 25.15 14.67
CA THR A 375 7.87 26.19 14.71
C THR A 375 8.35 27.45 14.02
N VAL A 376 7.46 28.06 13.22
CA VAL A 376 7.69 29.32 12.52
C VAL A 376 6.56 30.27 12.87
N LYS A 377 6.89 31.47 13.36
CA LYS A 377 5.88 32.53 13.60
C LYS A 377 5.73 33.45 12.40
N ARG A 378 6.83 33.75 11.69
CA ARG A 378 6.83 34.54 10.46
C ARG A 378 7.81 33.94 9.46
N LEU A 379 7.43 33.91 8.19
CA LEU A 379 8.29 33.36 7.13
C LEU A 379 9.56 34.19 6.96
N GLU A 380 9.48 35.49 7.18
CA GLU A 380 10.62 36.41 7.19
C GLU A 380 11.66 36.08 8.27
N ASP A 381 11.32 35.30 9.29
CA ASP A 381 12.31 34.86 10.28
C ASP A 381 13.29 33.83 9.69
N PHE A 382 12.88 33.15 8.60
CA PHE A 382 13.60 32.04 7.97
C PHE A 382 14.06 32.35 6.54
N TYR A 383 13.27 33.06 5.75
CA TYR A 383 13.55 33.41 4.37
C TYR A 383 13.85 34.91 4.18
N GLU A 384 14.69 35.24 3.20
CA GLU A 384 15.01 36.59 2.72
C GLU A 384 13.99 37.00 1.65
N LEU A 385 12.80 37.43 2.10
CA LEU A 385 11.65 37.66 1.21
C LEU A 385 11.59 39.07 0.59
N ASP A 386 12.44 40.00 1.01
CA ASP A 386 12.40 41.39 0.54
C ASP A 386 12.58 41.52 -0.97
N HIS A 387 13.34 40.60 -1.58
CA HIS A 387 13.55 40.54 -3.04
C HIS A 387 12.29 40.12 -3.83
N LEU A 388 11.31 39.50 -3.18
CA LEU A 388 10.08 39.02 -3.80
C LEU A 388 8.92 40.03 -3.66
N ARG A 389 9.06 41.07 -2.84
CA ARG A 389 7.97 42.04 -2.56
C ARG A 389 7.62 42.95 -3.74
N ASN A 390 8.56 43.14 -4.68
CA ASN A 390 8.45 44.14 -5.75
C ASN A 390 8.66 43.57 -7.16
N GLN A 391 8.47 42.27 -7.37
CA GLN A 391 8.60 41.69 -8.72
C GLN A 391 7.34 41.97 -9.56
N PRO A 392 7.49 42.42 -10.82
CA PRO A 392 6.37 42.47 -11.76
C PRO A 392 5.80 41.07 -11.99
N ASP A 393 4.53 40.96 -12.44
CA ASP A 393 3.89 39.70 -12.81
C ASP A 393 4.55 39.13 -14.10
N ILE A 394 5.72 38.51 -13.93
CA ILE A 394 6.54 37.92 -14.99
C ILE A 394 6.15 36.45 -15.14
N TYR A 395 6.16 35.95 -16.39
CA TYR A 395 6.03 34.52 -16.67
C TYR A 395 7.33 33.81 -16.33
N ASP A 396 7.46 33.36 -15.08
CA ASP A 396 8.62 32.65 -14.56
C ASP A 396 8.42 31.12 -14.57
N LEU A 397 9.41 30.37 -14.08
CA LEU A 397 9.35 28.92 -14.02
C LEU A 397 8.24 28.41 -13.08
N ASP A 398 7.94 29.13 -12.00
CA ASP A 398 6.85 28.79 -11.09
C ASP A 398 5.49 28.88 -11.81
N LYS A 399 5.27 29.93 -12.60
CA LYS A 399 4.06 30.10 -13.43
C LYS A 399 3.99 29.08 -14.56
N TYR A 400 5.10 28.79 -15.24
CA TYR A 400 5.17 27.72 -16.24
C TYR A 400 4.78 26.35 -15.69
N LEU A 401 5.34 25.95 -14.54
CA LEU A 401 5.06 24.65 -13.94
C LEU A 401 3.62 24.57 -13.41
N TYR A 402 3.08 25.68 -12.90
CA TYR A 402 1.66 25.77 -12.54
C TYR A 402 0.74 25.55 -13.74
N ASP A 403 1.03 26.20 -14.87
CA ASP A 403 0.25 26.03 -16.10
C ASP A 403 0.39 24.61 -16.65
N PHE A 404 1.60 24.04 -16.64
CA PHE A 404 1.86 22.68 -17.11
C PHE A 404 1.14 21.61 -16.25
N GLU A 405 1.10 21.79 -14.93
CA GLU A 405 0.28 20.99 -14.01
C GLU A 405 -1.20 21.04 -14.43
N ASN A 406 -1.74 22.25 -14.63
CA ASN A 406 -3.14 22.46 -15.01
C ASN A 406 -3.47 21.88 -16.39
N MET A 407 -2.58 22.02 -17.38
CA MET A 407 -2.76 21.45 -18.72
C MET A 407 -2.82 19.92 -18.66
N THR A 408 -2.01 19.28 -17.80
CA THR A 408 -2.04 17.83 -17.65
C THR A 408 -3.33 17.37 -16.99
N VAL A 409 -3.83 18.12 -16.00
CA VAL A 409 -5.15 17.86 -15.38
C VAL A 409 -6.28 18.04 -16.39
N LEU A 410 -6.22 19.07 -17.24
CA LEU A 410 -7.21 19.28 -18.30
C LEU A 410 -7.23 18.10 -19.28
N PHE A 411 -6.06 17.62 -19.71
CA PHE A 411 -5.95 16.46 -20.60
C PHE A 411 -6.55 15.20 -19.95
N ALA A 412 -6.25 14.96 -18.68
CA ALA A 412 -6.85 13.86 -17.93
C ALA A 412 -8.38 14.00 -17.78
N ASN A 413 -8.87 15.25 -17.76
CA ASN A 413 -10.27 15.60 -17.61
C ASN A 413 -11.00 15.81 -18.96
N SER A 414 -10.43 15.39 -20.10
CA SER A 414 -11.04 15.61 -21.42
C SER A 414 -12.40 14.92 -21.60
N GLY A 415 -12.81 14.05 -20.66
CA GLY A 415 -14.14 13.45 -20.55
C GLY A 415 -15.07 14.06 -19.49
N GLN A 416 -14.73 15.21 -18.89
CA GLN A 416 -15.49 15.90 -17.82
C GLN A 416 -15.73 15.07 -16.55
N LYS A 417 -14.74 14.28 -16.10
CA LYS A 417 -14.83 13.52 -14.83
C LYS A 417 -14.79 14.44 -13.58
N TYR A 418 -14.22 15.63 -13.72
CA TYR A 418 -14.08 16.61 -12.63
C TYR A 418 -14.63 17.98 -13.05
N ASP A 419 -15.71 18.44 -12.41
CA ASP A 419 -16.38 19.71 -12.73
C ASP A 419 -15.47 20.95 -12.68
N SER A 420 -14.34 20.88 -11.95
CA SER A 420 -13.40 22.00 -11.76
C SER A 420 -11.99 21.77 -12.32
N GLY A 421 -11.72 20.63 -12.96
CA GLY A 421 -10.38 20.29 -13.47
C GLY A 421 -9.99 21.11 -14.69
N GLY A 422 -9.01 22.01 -14.55
CA GLY A 422 -8.43 22.78 -15.67
C GLY A 422 -9.06 24.16 -15.94
N LEU A 423 -9.97 24.65 -15.08
CA LEU A 423 -10.72 25.90 -15.31
C LEU A 423 -9.93 27.22 -15.12
N PHE A 424 -8.66 27.16 -14.71
CA PHE A 424 -7.82 28.34 -14.48
C PHE A 424 -6.63 28.41 -15.43
N LEU A 425 -6.78 27.91 -16.66
CA LEU A 425 -5.77 28.14 -17.67
C LEU A 425 -5.80 29.63 -18.08
N PRO A 426 -4.66 30.33 -18.08
CA PRO A 426 -4.62 31.75 -18.40
C PRO A 426 -5.24 32.04 -19.77
N SER A 427 -5.86 33.22 -19.92
CA SER A 427 -6.45 33.72 -21.17
C SER A 427 -5.48 33.83 -22.36
N TYR A 428 -4.18 33.56 -22.15
CA TYR A 428 -3.16 33.50 -23.18
C TYR A 428 -3.23 32.23 -24.05
N PHE A 429 -3.83 31.14 -23.56
CA PHE A 429 -4.05 29.92 -24.35
C PHE A 429 -5.49 29.89 -24.88
N GLU A 430 -5.68 30.14 -26.17
CA GLU A 430 -6.93 29.80 -26.86
C GLU A 430 -6.98 28.28 -27.05
N ILE A 431 -7.57 27.58 -26.08
CA ILE A 431 -7.74 26.13 -26.15
C ILE A 431 -9.08 25.83 -26.84
N THR A 432 -9.01 25.50 -28.13
CA THR A 432 -10.15 24.86 -28.81
C THR A 432 -10.25 23.42 -28.33
N SER A 433 -11.33 23.08 -27.62
CA SER A 433 -11.64 21.68 -27.29
C SER A 433 -11.63 20.84 -28.57
N PRO A 434 -10.96 19.68 -28.60
CA PRO A 434 -11.18 18.70 -29.66
C PRO A 434 -12.68 18.34 -29.62
N LYS A 435 -13.33 18.40 -30.79
CA LYS A 435 -14.71 17.94 -30.96
C LYS A 435 -14.81 16.43 -30.89
#